data_AF-A0A7K2YGR6-F1
#
_entry.id   AF-A0A7K2YGR6-F1
#
_cell.length_a   1.000
_cell.length_b   1.000
_cell.length_c   1.000
_cell.angle_alpha   90.00
_cell.angle_beta   90.00
_cell.angle_gamma   90.00
#
_symmetry.space_group_name_H-M   'P 1'
#
loop_
_entity.id
_entity.type
_entity.pdbx_description
1 polymer ?
#
loop_
_entity_poly.entity_id
_entity_poly.type
_entity_poly.pdbx_seq_one_letter_code
_entity_poly.pdbx_strand_id
1 'polypeptide(L)'
;MGLLLRTDAPGVWRSAVEHAARLLAPTWCAEQPAAADADLGTLAMTLLALAREHDRVADAVPLDAVRAALEDCTGYGGEPIGLRARIDAALKAGGHERDDPLWHLRIRLAYQWEPMEPMSDIEPAPSLMRDAVDRIRRALGALDEASVAELPTAPTPTGALRVAVAGAVRVVITTGATGAMFPILCGTCARGDAGVLAVGGTDVTYTCAAGHTGVDRRLAAVRVRNAVAFVDAGPAGIIGDLLVSGVAAPEDTDPRPGLFSPPSGYVDGLRPEVDDALMRALRDPRIN
;
A
#
# COMPACT_ATOMS: atom_id res chain seq x y z
N MET A 1 2.38 0.14 -0.78
CA MET A 1 2.34 1.53 -0.22
C MET A 1 0.98 2.08 0.24
N GLY A 2 -0.16 1.82 -0.44
CA GLY A 2 -1.46 2.45 -0.09
C GLY A 2 -2.00 2.16 1.32
N LEU A 3 -1.46 1.15 2.01
CA LEU A 3 -1.82 0.79 3.39
C LEU A 3 -1.07 1.57 4.46
N LEU A 4 0.14 2.02 4.16
CA LEU A 4 1.02 2.59 5.18
C LEU A 4 0.70 4.06 5.42
N LEU A 5 0.13 4.77 4.45
CA LEU A 5 -0.22 6.18 4.60
C LEU A 5 -1.64 6.41 4.10
N ARG A 6 -2.63 5.96 4.90
CA ARG A 6 -4.00 6.46 4.73
C ARG A 6 -4.00 7.96 4.92
N THR A 7 -4.88 8.68 4.24
CA THR A 7 -4.91 10.15 4.30
C THR A 7 -5.32 10.67 5.69
N ASP A 8 -6.04 9.84 6.44
CA ASP A 8 -6.43 10.02 7.84
C ASP A 8 -5.43 9.40 8.85
N ALA A 9 -4.27 8.91 8.38
CA ALA A 9 -3.24 8.37 9.26
C ALA A 9 -2.81 9.42 10.31
N PRO A 10 -2.76 9.05 11.61
CA PRO A 10 -2.25 9.93 12.66
C PRO A 10 -0.85 10.44 12.31
N GLY A 11 -0.56 11.70 12.64
CA GLY A 11 0.73 12.33 12.33
C GLY A 11 1.94 11.55 12.85
N VAL A 12 1.79 10.90 14.02
CA VAL A 12 2.83 10.04 14.61
C VAL A 12 3.14 8.81 13.75
N TRP A 13 2.14 8.20 13.13
CA TRP A 13 2.34 7.07 12.22
C TRP A 13 2.93 7.53 10.89
N ARG A 14 2.46 8.67 10.37
CA ARG A 14 3.01 9.27 9.15
C ARG A 14 4.51 9.54 9.28
N SER A 15 4.91 10.19 10.37
CA SER A 15 6.32 10.47 10.66
C SER A 15 7.16 9.19 10.71
N ALA A 16 6.64 8.12 11.30
CA ALA A 16 7.34 6.83 11.34
C ALA A 16 7.52 6.20 9.95
N VAL A 17 6.49 6.24 9.10
CA VAL A 17 6.58 5.70 7.73
C VAL A 17 7.51 6.55 6.86
N GLU A 18 7.45 7.88 6.97
CA GLU A 18 8.34 8.78 6.23
C GLU A 18 9.80 8.57 6.63
N HIS A 19 10.07 8.42 7.93
CA HIS A 19 11.43 8.15 8.40
C HIS A 19 11.91 6.75 7.97
N ALA A 20 11.05 5.72 8.04
CA ALA A 20 11.37 4.39 7.54
C ALA A 20 11.68 4.39 6.03
N ALA A 21 10.87 5.10 5.24
CA ALA A 21 11.07 5.26 3.80
C ALA A 21 12.42 5.93 3.49
N ARG A 22 12.76 6.99 4.23
CA ARG A 22 14.05 7.67 4.10
C ARG A 22 15.22 6.71 4.36
N LEU A 23 15.17 5.94 5.45
CA LEU A 23 16.23 4.99 5.81
C LEU A 23 16.38 3.85 4.79
N LEU A 24 15.29 3.40 4.16
CA LEU A 24 15.30 2.30 3.19
C LEU A 24 15.57 2.76 1.75
N ALA A 25 15.43 4.05 1.44
CA ALA A 25 15.58 4.59 0.10
C ALA A 25 16.85 4.15 -0.66
N PRO A 26 18.04 4.05 -0.03
CA PRO A 26 19.26 3.58 -0.71
C PRO A 26 19.18 2.13 -1.21
N THR A 27 18.25 1.34 -0.68
CA THR A 27 18.13 -0.11 -0.95
C THR A 27 16.89 -0.48 -1.73
N TRP A 28 16.05 0.48 -2.12
CA TRP A 28 14.89 0.21 -2.96
C TRP A 28 15.32 -0.23 -4.36
N CYS A 29 15.32 -1.54 -4.58
CA CYS A 29 15.51 -2.13 -5.89
C CYS A 29 14.13 -2.41 -6.51
N ALA A 30 13.91 -1.97 -7.76
CA ALA A 30 12.64 -2.12 -8.47
C ALA A 30 12.21 -3.58 -8.67
N GLU A 31 13.11 -4.54 -8.46
CA GLU A 31 12.92 -5.96 -8.76
C GLU A 31 12.22 -6.76 -7.64
N GLN A 32 12.02 -6.20 -6.43
CA GLN A 32 11.39 -6.92 -5.30
C GLN A 32 10.32 -6.11 -4.54
N PRO A 33 9.22 -5.72 -5.22
CA PRO A 33 8.18 -4.88 -4.62
C PRO A 33 7.46 -5.52 -3.42
N ALA A 34 7.31 -6.85 -3.41
CA ALA A 34 6.65 -7.57 -2.30
C ALA A 34 7.45 -7.50 -0.99
N ALA A 35 8.79 -7.55 -1.08
CA ALA A 35 9.66 -7.42 0.09
C ALA A 35 9.70 -5.98 0.62
N ALA A 36 9.64 -4.99 -0.28
CA ALA A 36 9.69 -3.58 0.09
C ALA A 36 8.54 -3.13 1.01
N ASP A 37 7.32 -3.65 0.81
CA ASP A 37 6.18 -3.32 1.66
C ASP A 37 6.32 -3.93 3.07
N ALA A 38 6.89 -5.15 3.19
CA ALA A 38 7.16 -5.78 4.47
C ALA A 38 8.32 -5.09 5.22
N ASP A 39 9.36 -4.68 4.51
CA ASP A 39 10.52 -3.98 5.07
C ASP A 39 10.11 -2.60 5.59
N LEU A 40 9.37 -1.84 4.77
CA LEU A 40 8.86 -0.52 5.16
C LEU A 40 7.87 -0.62 6.33
N GLY A 41 6.93 -1.56 6.28
CA GLY A 41 5.98 -1.78 7.38
C GLY A 41 6.67 -2.18 8.69
N THR A 42 7.63 -3.09 8.61
CA THR A 42 8.40 -3.53 9.79
C THR A 42 9.19 -2.38 10.40
N LEU A 43 9.97 -1.65 9.58
CA LEU A 43 10.77 -0.53 10.07
C LEU A 43 9.91 0.62 10.61
N ALA A 44 8.80 0.96 9.97
CA ALA A 44 7.88 1.98 10.45
C ALA A 44 7.27 1.60 11.81
N MET A 45 6.90 0.34 12.02
CA MET A 45 6.39 -0.13 13.31
C MET A 45 7.47 -0.13 14.39
N THR A 46 8.72 -0.48 14.05
CA THR A 46 9.87 -0.37 14.95
C THR A 46 10.09 1.08 15.39
N LEU A 47 10.09 2.02 14.44
CA LEU A 47 10.26 3.44 14.73
C LEU A 47 9.12 4.00 15.57
N LEU A 48 7.88 3.64 15.28
CA LEU A 48 6.72 4.02 16.10
C LEU A 48 6.88 3.52 17.54
N ALA A 49 7.33 2.27 17.72
CA ALA A 49 7.53 1.68 19.04
C ALA A 49 8.63 2.39 19.83
N LEU A 50 9.79 2.62 19.21
CA LEU A 50 10.92 3.31 19.85
C LEU A 50 10.61 4.78 20.14
N ALA A 51 9.91 5.46 19.23
CA ALA A 51 9.44 6.83 19.43
C ALA A 51 8.57 6.93 20.70
N ARG A 52 7.63 5.99 20.88
CA ARG A 52 6.82 5.92 22.11
C ARG A 52 7.61 5.53 23.34
N GLU A 53 8.50 4.54 23.24
CA GLU A 53 9.33 4.07 24.36
C GLU A 53 10.20 5.20 24.94
N HIS A 54 10.67 6.10 24.08
CA HIS A 54 11.56 7.20 24.46
C HIS A 54 10.88 8.57 24.56
N ASP A 55 9.55 8.63 24.41
CA ASP A 55 8.75 9.86 24.38
C ASP A 55 9.28 10.91 23.38
N ARG A 56 9.45 10.48 22.14
CA ARG A 56 10.00 11.28 21.03
C ARG A 56 9.15 11.13 19.77
N VAL A 57 9.41 12.00 18.80
CA VAL A 57 8.96 11.84 17.42
C VAL A 57 9.83 10.83 16.68
N ALA A 58 9.26 10.15 15.67
CA ALA A 58 9.91 9.02 15.01
C ALA A 58 11.16 9.40 14.22
N ASP A 59 11.25 10.65 13.74
CA ASP A 59 12.41 11.20 13.06
C ASP A 59 13.59 11.52 13.99
N ALA A 60 13.36 11.56 15.30
CA ALA A 60 14.36 11.79 16.33
C ALA A 60 14.84 10.49 17.02
N VAL A 61 14.43 9.33 16.52
CA VAL A 61 14.91 8.03 17.00
C VAL A 61 16.32 7.79 16.43
N PRO A 62 17.36 7.62 17.28
CA PRO A 62 18.72 7.38 16.81
C PRO A 62 18.85 6.06 16.02
N LEU A 63 19.69 6.03 15.00
CA LEU A 63 19.91 4.85 14.16
C LEU A 63 20.39 3.65 14.99
N ASP A 64 21.21 3.89 16.01
CA ASP A 64 21.72 2.83 16.89
C ASP A 64 20.61 2.21 17.75
N ALA A 65 19.60 2.99 18.16
CA ALA A 65 18.44 2.45 18.86
C ALA A 65 17.60 1.55 17.94
N VAL A 66 17.45 1.95 16.66
CA VAL A 66 16.77 1.13 15.64
C VAL A 66 17.53 -0.18 15.42
N ARG A 67 18.85 -0.13 15.26
CA ARG A 67 19.68 -1.33 15.08
C ARG A 67 19.59 -2.27 16.27
N ALA A 68 19.73 -1.75 17.49
CA ALA A 68 19.60 -2.54 18.71
C ALA A 68 18.24 -3.24 18.82
N ALA A 69 17.15 -2.56 18.43
CA ALA A 69 15.81 -3.16 18.41
C ALA A 69 15.66 -4.30 17.37
N LEU A 70 16.43 -4.26 16.28
CA LEU A 70 16.43 -5.27 15.21
C LEU A 70 17.38 -6.45 15.49
N GLU A 71 18.26 -6.35 16.49
CA GLU A 71 19.18 -7.44 16.86
C GLU A 71 18.52 -8.52 17.71
N ASP A 72 17.38 -8.23 18.35
CA ASP A 72 16.66 -9.15 19.22
C ASP A 72 15.84 -10.18 18.43
N CYS A 73 16.52 -11.21 17.93
CA CYS A 73 15.95 -12.38 17.25
C CYS A 73 16.00 -13.63 18.15
N THR A 74 15.47 -13.52 19.38
CA THR A 74 15.57 -14.57 20.41
C THR A 74 14.49 -15.67 20.32
N GLY A 75 13.55 -15.56 19.40
CA GLY A 75 12.49 -16.55 19.19
C GLY A 75 12.91 -17.79 18.42
N TYR A 76 12.05 -18.82 18.47
CA TYR A 76 12.18 -20.00 17.61
C TYR A 76 12.25 -19.60 16.13
N GLY A 77 13.15 -20.21 15.36
CA GLY A 77 13.38 -19.83 13.95
C GLY A 77 14.05 -18.46 13.74
N GLY A 78 14.59 -17.82 14.79
CA GLY A 78 15.16 -16.48 14.71
C GLY A 78 14.10 -15.37 14.69
N GLU A 79 12.93 -15.65 15.24
CA GLU A 79 11.81 -14.72 15.28
C GLU A 79 12.06 -13.54 16.23
N PRO A 80 11.74 -12.30 15.84
CA PRO A 80 12.06 -11.12 16.64
C PRO A 80 11.00 -10.87 17.73
N ILE A 81 10.92 -11.79 18.71
CA ILE A 81 9.87 -11.79 19.76
C ILE A 81 9.91 -10.50 20.59
N GLY A 82 11.09 -10.02 20.99
CA GLY A 82 11.20 -8.79 21.75
C GLY A 82 10.74 -7.56 20.97
N LEU A 83 11.07 -7.48 19.67
CA LEU A 83 10.55 -6.42 18.79
C LEU A 83 9.03 -6.48 18.68
N ARG A 84 8.45 -7.68 18.49
CA ARG A 84 6.99 -7.88 18.46
C ARG A 84 6.33 -7.39 19.75
N ALA A 85 6.93 -7.71 20.91
CA ALA A 85 6.41 -7.28 22.21
C ALA A 85 6.46 -5.75 22.38
N ARG A 86 7.53 -5.09 21.92
CA ARG A 86 7.63 -3.62 21.92
C ARG A 86 6.57 -2.98 21.04
N ILE A 87 6.38 -3.50 19.83
CA ILE A 87 5.34 -3.03 18.90
C ILE A 87 3.95 -3.19 19.54
N ASP A 88 3.67 -4.34 20.15
CA ASP A 88 2.38 -4.59 20.82
C ASP A 88 2.12 -3.62 21.97
N ALA A 89 3.14 -3.34 22.78
CA ALA A 89 3.05 -2.38 23.87
C ALA A 89 2.78 -0.96 23.34
N ALA A 90 3.49 -0.55 22.28
CA ALA A 90 3.31 0.77 21.67
C ALA A 90 1.93 0.94 21.04
N LEU A 91 1.41 -0.07 20.34
CA LEU A 91 0.06 -0.06 19.76
C LEU A 91 -1.02 0.05 20.85
N LYS A 92 -0.93 -0.77 21.89
CA LYS A 92 -1.87 -0.72 23.03
C LYS A 92 -1.82 0.63 23.73
N ALA A 93 -0.63 1.18 23.98
CA ALA A 93 -0.47 2.51 24.57
C ALA A 93 -1.01 3.63 23.66
N GLY A 94 -1.09 3.38 22.35
CA GLY A 94 -1.71 4.27 21.36
C GLY A 94 -3.22 4.12 21.23
N GLY A 95 -3.84 3.20 21.96
CA GLY A 95 -5.27 2.91 21.84
C GLY A 95 -5.63 2.16 20.55
N HIS A 96 -4.65 1.55 19.88
CA HIS A 96 -4.91 0.73 18.69
C HIS A 96 -5.37 -0.67 19.12
N GLU A 97 -6.64 -0.96 18.85
CA GLU A 97 -7.28 -2.25 19.16
C GLU A 97 -7.30 -3.20 17.96
N ARG A 98 -7.91 -4.39 18.10
CA ARG A 98 -7.86 -5.46 17.09
C ARG A 98 -8.37 -5.06 15.71
N ASP A 99 -9.36 -4.17 15.65
CA ASP A 99 -9.96 -3.70 14.39
C ASP A 99 -9.22 -2.48 13.80
N ASP A 100 -8.16 -2.01 14.46
CA ASP A 100 -7.35 -0.88 14.00
C ASP A 100 -6.46 -1.28 12.81
N PRO A 101 -6.33 -0.43 11.77
CA PRO A 101 -5.46 -0.71 10.63
C PRO A 101 -4.00 -1.00 10.98
N LEU A 102 -3.42 -0.35 11.99
CA LEU A 102 -2.06 -0.62 12.46
C LEU A 102 -1.97 -1.98 13.17
N TRP A 103 -3.03 -2.38 13.85
CA TRP A 103 -3.11 -3.71 14.45
C TRP A 103 -3.19 -4.81 13.38
N HIS A 104 -3.99 -4.61 12.34
CA HIS A 104 -4.03 -5.51 11.18
C HIS A 104 -2.67 -5.60 10.46
N LEU A 105 -2.00 -4.46 10.26
CA LEU A 105 -0.64 -4.43 9.71
C LEU A 105 0.32 -5.25 10.58
N ARG A 106 0.30 -5.05 11.89
CA ARG A 106 1.10 -5.83 12.84
C ARG A 106 0.81 -7.32 12.72
N ILE A 107 -0.46 -7.72 12.65
CA ILE A 107 -0.83 -9.15 12.56
C ILE A 107 -0.25 -9.71 11.28
N ARG A 108 -0.45 -9.04 10.14
CA ARG A 108 0.07 -9.49 8.85
C ARG A 108 1.60 -9.66 8.86
N LEU A 109 2.33 -8.73 9.46
CA LEU A 109 3.80 -8.78 9.53
C LEU A 109 4.29 -9.89 10.46
N ALA A 110 3.65 -10.07 11.61
CA ALA A 110 4.08 -11.00 12.66
C ALA A 110 3.42 -12.39 12.58
N TYR A 111 2.44 -12.58 11.70
CA TYR A 111 1.75 -13.86 11.55
C TYR A 111 2.75 -14.96 11.20
N GLN A 112 2.68 -16.06 11.93
CA GLN A 112 3.35 -17.31 11.61
C GLN A 112 2.26 -18.30 11.30
N TRP A 113 2.37 -18.96 10.15
CA TRP A 113 1.49 -20.09 9.89
C TRP A 113 1.91 -21.24 10.80
N GLU A 114 0.97 -21.71 11.61
CA GLU A 114 1.13 -22.91 12.43
C GLU A 114 0.39 -24.08 11.76
N PRO A 115 0.94 -25.30 11.80
CA PRO A 115 0.22 -26.49 11.35
C PRO A 115 -1.10 -26.63 12.13
N MET A 116 -2.19 -26.96 11.42
CA MET A 116 -3.49 -27.16 12.08
C MET A 116 -3.51 -28.41 12.99
N GLU A 117 -2.58 -29.34 12.80
CA GLU A 117 -2.47 -30.56 13.59
C GLU A 117 -1.54 -30.32 14.79
N PRO A 118 -2.03 -30.46 16.05
CA PRO A 118 -1.24 -30.19 17.26
C PRO A 118 0.00 -31.08 17.43
N MET A 119 0.08 -32.17 16.67
CA MET A 119 1.17 -33.16 16.68
C MET A 119 1.97 -33.15 15.36
N SER A 120 1.85 -32.09 14.56
CA SER A 120 2.62 -31.98 13.33
C SER A 120 4.09 -31.72 13.65
N ASP A 121 4.98 -32.51 13.04
CA ASP A 121 6.43 -32.25 13.06
C ASP A 121 6.83 -31.12 12.10
N ILE A 122 5.87 -30.50 11.40
CA ILE A 122 6.12 -29.38 10.48
C ILE A 122 6.40 -28.13 11.31
N GLU A 123 7.60 -27.57 11.13
CA GLU A 123 7.96 -26.31 11.78
C GLU A 123 7.08 -25.16 11.27
N PRO A 124 6.67 -24.21 12.14
CA PRO A 124 5.97 -23.00 11.71
C PRO A 124 6.76 -22.23 10.65
N ALA A 125 6.05 -21.68 9.67
CA ALA A 125 6.68 -20.84 8.66
C ALA A 125 7.17 -19.52 9.30
N PRO A 126 8.33 -18.98 8.86
CA PRO A 126 8.79 -17.69 9.33
C PRO A 126 7.80 -16.58 8.97
N SER A 127 7.72 -15.59 9.84
CA SER A 127 6.93 -14.39 9.58
C SER A 127 7.61 -13.45 8.58
N LEU A 128 6.79 -12.62 7.93
CA LEU A 128 7.30 -11.55 7.06
C LEU A 128 8.22 -10.59 7.82
N MET A 129 7.93 -10.34 9.10
CA MET A 129 8.75 -9.51 9.98
C MET A 129 10.14 -10.09 10.18
N ARG A 130 10.27 -11.42 10.36
CA ARG A 130 11.58 -12.07 10.53
C ARG A 130 12.46 -11.87 9.30
N ASP A 131 11.92 -12.11 8.11
CA ASP A 131 12.67 -11.91 6.86
C ASP A 131 12.97 -10.43 6.60
N ALA A 132 12.05 -9.54 6.96
CA ALA A 132 12.24 -8.10 6.87
C ALA A 132 13.36 -7.60 7.78
N VAL A 133 13.43 -8.08 9.02
CA VAL A 133 14.50 -7.72 9.97
C VAL A 133 15.89 -8.02 9.38
N ASP A 134 16.09 -9.20 8.80
CA ASP A 134 17.37 -9.57 8.18
C ASP A 134 17.75 -8.67 6.99
N ARG A 135 16.77 -8.22 6.19
CA ARG A 135 17.00 -7.27 5.08
C ARG A 135 17.27 -5.87 5.58
N ILE A 136 16.47 -5.38 6.53
CA ILE A 136 16.61 -4.06 7.13
C ILE A 136 17.97 -3.95 7.84
N ARG A 137 18.41 -4.97 8.58
CA ARG A 137 19.75 -4.97 9.21
C ARG A 137 20.87 -4.78 8.20
N ARG A 138 20.80 -5.45 7.05
CA ARG A 138 21.77 -5.27 5.96
C ARG A 138 21.70 -3.87 5.36
N ALA A 139 20.49 -3.35 5.14
CA ALA A 139 20.28 -2.00 4.61
C ALA A 139 20.85 -0.93 5.56
N LEU A 140 20.51 -1.02 6.85
CA LEU A 140 20.95 -0.05 7.86
C LEU A 140 22.42 -0.21 8.23
N GLY A 141 23.01 -1.40 8.07
CA GLY A 141 24.43 -1.65 8.39
C GLY A 141 25.41 -0.83 7.54
N ALA A 142 24.99 -0.34 6.38
CA ALA A 142 25.79 0.51 5.50
C ALA A 142 25.68 2.01 5.80
N LEU A 143 24.80 2.41 6.71
CA LEU A 143 24.56 3.82 7.05
C LEU A 143 25.32 4.24 8.31
N ASP A 144 25.51 5.53 8.50
CA ASP A 144 25.86 6.14 9.79
C ASP A 144 24.99 7.39 10.01
N GLU A 145 25.06 8.00 11.19
CA GLU A 145 24.22 9.16 11.52
C GLU A 145 24.47 10.35 10.56
N ALA A 146 25.72 10.53 10.11
CA ALA A 146 26.05 11.57 9.13
C ALA A 146 25.39 11.29 7.78
N SER A 147 25.47 10.06 7.30
CA SER A 147 24.83 9.61 6.05
C SER A 147 23.32 9.71 6.14
N VAL A 148 22.71 9.37 7.28
CA VAL A 148 21.27 9.49 7.51
C VAL A 148 20.80 10.94 7.42
N ALA A 149 21.60 11.90 7.87
CA ALA A 149 21.30 13.33 7.76
C ALA A 149 21.33 13.83 6.30
N GLU A 150 22.11 13.18 5.44
CA GLU A 150 22.23 13.51 4.01
C GLU A 150 21.19 12.79 3.14
N LEU A 151 20.45 11.81 3.67
CA LEU A 151 19.43 11.08 2.91
C LEU A 151 18.32 12.02 2.42
N PRO A 152 17.83 11.82 1.18
CA PRO A 152 16.74 12.61 0.65
C PRO A 152 15.50 12.44 1.52
N THR A 153 14.77 13.54 1.76
CA THR A 153 13.47 13.47 2.43
C THR A 153 12.57 12.52 1.66
N ALA A 154 11.87 11.64 2.38
CA ALA A 154 10.88 10.78 1.76
C ALA A 154 9.89 11.65 0.95
N PRO A 155 9.52 11.23 -0.28
CA PRO A 155 8.55 11.96 -1.07
C PRO A 155 7.25 12.07 -0.26
N THR A 156 6.73 13.30 -0.12
CA THR A 156 5.47 13.53 0.58
C THR A 156 4.40 12.63 -0.04
N PRO A 157 3.68 11.82 0.76
CA PRO A 157 2.60 10.99 0.23
C PRO A 157 1.63 11.90 -0.52
N THR A 158 1.47 11.68 -1.82
CA THR A 158 0.57 12.45 -2.68
C THR A 158 -0.83 12.32 -2.08
N GLY A 159 -1.33 13.41 -1.49
CA GLY A 159 -2.48 13.44 -0.59
C GLY A 159 -3.75 12.77 -1.12
N ALA A 160 -4.79 13.53 -1.45
CA ALA A 160 -5.90 12.96 -2.20
C ALA A 160 -5.38 12.56 -3.59
N LEU A 161 -5.48 11.28 -3.96
CA LEU A 161 -5.09 10.82 -5.29
C LEU A 161 -6.26 11.05 -6.24
N ARG A 162 -6.04 11.83 -7.29
CA ARG A 162 -7.01 11.99 -8.40
C ARG A 162 -6.41 11.40 -9.66
N VAL A 163 -7.10 10.42 -10.26
CA VAL A 163 -6.65 9.76 -11.48
C VAL A 163 -7.75 9.87 -12.52
N ALA A 164 -7.43 10.55 -13.62
CA ALA A 164 -8.26 10.52 -14.80
C ALA A 164 -8.00 9.22 -15.56
N VAL A 165 -9.07 8.54 -15.95
CA VAL A 165 -9.07 7.30 -16.72
C VAL A 165 -9.88 7.58 -17.99
N ALA A 166 -9.28 7.42 -19.15
CA ALA A 166 -9.93 7.62 -20.45
C ALA A 166 -10.76 6.39 -20.87
N GLY A 167 -10.32 5.19 -20.51
CA GLY A 167 -11.10 3.96 -20.64
C GLY A 167 -12.12 3.77 -19.51
N ALA A 168 -12.48 2.51 -19.27
CA ALA A 168 -13.31 2.10 -18.14
C ALA A 168 -12.47 1.78 -16.90
N VAL A 169 -12.99 2.11 -15.73
CA VAL A 169 -12.51 1.51 -14.47
C VAL A 169 -13.16 0.14 -14.35
N ARG A 170 -12.36 -0.93 -14.26
CA ARG A 170 -12.87 -2.30 -14.12
C ARG A 170 -12.41 -2.92 -12.83
N VAL A 171 -13.33 -3.56 -12.13
CA VAL A 171 -13.01 -4.37 -10.95
C VAL A 171 -12.80 -5.81 -11.38
N VAL A 172 -11.63 -6.34 -11.07
CA VAL A 172 -11.25 -7.74 -11.29
C VAL A 172 -11.58 -8.52 -10.02
N ILE A 173 -12.56 -9.42 -10.10
CA ILE A 173 -12.91 -10.33 -9.01
C ILE A 173 -12.38 -11.72 -9.36
N THR A 174 -11.48 -12.24 -8.53
CA THR A 174 -10.93 -13.59 -8.68
C THR A 174 -11.67 -14.58 -7.78
N THR A 175 -12.09 -15.70 -8.35
CA THR A 175 -12.64 -16.85 -7.64
C THR A 175 -11.96 -18.11 -8.16
N GLY A 176 -10.96 -18.59 -7.43
CA GLY A 176 -10.13 -19.72 -7.88
C GLY A 176 -9.34 -19.39 -9.15
N ALA A 177 -9.37 -20.30 -10.14
CA ALA A 177 -8.65 -20.15 -11.40
C ALA A 177 -9.35 -19.22 -12.43
N THR A 178 -10.54 -18.71 -12.10
CA THR A 178 -11.31 -17.82 -12.98
C THR A 178 -11.41 -16.44 -12.36
N GLY A 179 -11.30 -15.40 -13.17
CA GLY A 179 -11.66 -14.06 -12.76
C GLY A 179 -12.66 -13.43 -13.70
N ALA A 180 -13.51 -12.57 -13.14
CA ALA A 180 -14.47 -11.78 -13.88
C ALA A 180 -14.11 -10.30 -13.79
N MET A 181 -14.30 -9.58 -14.89
CA MET A 181 -14.09 -8.14 -14.96
C MET A 181 -15.42 -7.43 -15.03
N PHE A 182 -15.67 -6.52 -14.10
CA PHE A 182 -16.89 -5.73 -14.06
C PHE A 182 -16.58 -4.25 -14.22
N PRO A 183 -17.16 -3.56 -15.23
CA PRO A 183 -17.00 -2.12 -15.32
C PRO A 183 -17.69 -1.44 -14.13
N ILE A 184 -17.10 -0.33 -13.69
CA ILE A 184 -17.77 0.65 -12.84
C ILE A 184 -18.70 1.45 -13.74
N LEU A 185 -19.97 1.46 -13.42
CA LEU A 185 -20.98 2.23 -14.14
C LEU A 185 -21.45 3.38 -13.24
N CYS A 186 -21.64 4.54 -13.85
CA CYS A 186 -22.30 5.65 -13.21
C CYS A 186 -23.75 5.28 -12.87
N GLY A 187 -24.13 5.39 -11.60
CA GLY A 187 -25.50 5.09 -11.15
C GLY A 187 -26.58 5.96 -11.80
N THR A 188 -26.23 7.16 -12.30
CA THR A 188 -27.18 8.10 -12.91
C THR A 188 -27.35 7.88 -14.41
N CYS A 189 -26.25 7.76 -15.16
CA CYS A 189 -26.31 7.66 -16.62
C CYS A 189 -26.02 6.25 -17.17
N ALA A 190 -25.73 5.28 -16.31
CA ALA A 190 -25.37 3.90 -16.65
C ALA A 190 -24.18 3.76 -17.62
N ARG A 191 -23.37 4.81 -17.77
CA ARG A 191 -22.14 4.84 -18.57
C ARG A 191 -20.92 4.52 -17.69
N GLY A 192 -19.93 3.85 -18.26
CA GLY A 192 -18.68 3.49 -17.59
C GLY A 192 -17.42 3.84 -18.37
N ASP A 193 -17.58 4.58 -19.46
CA ASP A 193 -16.52 5.11 -20.31
C ASP A 193 -16.05 6.46 -19.77
N ALA A 194 -14.74 6.54 -19.50
CA ALA A 194 -14.02 7.70 -18.98
C ALA A 194 -14.51 8.22 -17.61
N GLY A 195 -13.58 8.69 -16.79
CA GLY A 195 -13.91 9.37 -15.55
C GLY A 195 -12.72 9.65 -14.67
N VAL A 196 -12.98 10.21 -13.50
CA VAL A 196 -11.98 10.54 -12.51
C VAL A 196 -12.25 9.74 -11.24
N LEU A 197 -11.27 8.94 -10.84
CA LEU A 197 -11.24 8.38 -9.50
C LEU A 197 -10.60 9.39 -8.56
N ALA A 198 -11.27 9.68 -7.45
CA ALA A 198 -10.67 10.40 -6.34
C ALA A 198 -10.60 9.47 -5.13
N VAL A 199 -9.39 9.33 -4.58
CA VAL A 199 -9.10 8.52 -3.40
C VAL A 199 -8.70 9.46 -2.26
N GLY A 200 -9.59 9.58 -1.28
CA GLY A 200 -9.39 10.36 -0.06
C GLY A 200 -9.71 9.51 1.16
N GLY A 201 -8.74 9.31 2.05
CA GLY A 201 -8.85 8.40 3.18
C GLY A 201 -9.08 6.96 2.73
N THR A 202 -10.14 6.34 3.26
CA THR A 202 -10.67 5.02 2.84
C THR A 202 -11.61 5.11 1.65
N ASP A 203 -12.07 6.31 1.32
CA ASP A 203 -13.16 6.49 0.39
C ASP A 203 -12.64 6.62 -1.03
N VAL A 204 -13.36 5.97 -1.95
CA VAL A 204 -13.16 6.11 -3.38
C VAL A 204 -14.44 6.65 -3.98
N THR A 205 -14.32 7.79 -4.65
CA THR A 205 -15.39 8.31 -5.48
C THR A 205 -15.01 8.20 -6.95
N TYR A 206 -15.99 7.86 -7.76
CA TYR A 206 -15.88 7.86 -9.22
C TYR A 206 -16.77 8.98 -9.75
N THR A 207 -16.16 9.89 -10.52
CA THR A 207 -16.87 10.94 -11.25
C THR A 207 -16.83 10.60 -12.73
N CYS A 208 -17.98 10.29 -13.32
CA CYS A 208 -18.07 9.98 -14.76
C CYS A 208 -17.82 11.22 -15.63
N ALA A 209 -17.61 11.03 -16.94
CA ALA A 209 -17.42 12.14 -17.89
C ALA A 209 -18.58 13.17 -17.92
N ALA A 210 -19.79 12.78 -17.51
CA ALA A 210 -20.94 13.69 -17.39
C ALA A 210 -20.97 14.50 -16.07
N GLY A 211 -19.99 14.31 -15.18
CA GLY A 211 -19.87 15.04 -13.92
C GLY A 211 -20.65 14.44 -12.75
N HIS A 212 -21.37 13.32 -12.94
CA HIS A 212 -22.00 12.61 -11.82
C HIS A 212 -20.95 11.89 -10.98
N THR A 213 -21.00 12.11 -9.67
CA THR A 213 -20.12 11.49 -8.68
C THR A 213 -20.89 10.45 -7.86
N GLY A 214 -20.27 9.29 -7.63
CA GLY A 214 -20.82 8.23 -6.79
C GLY A 214 -19.73 7.42 -6.10
N VAL A 215 -20.13 6.60 -5.13
CA VAL A 215 -19.28 5.62 -4.48
C VAL A 215 -19.65 4.24 -5.02
N ASP A 216 -18.65 3.44 -5.39
CA ASP A 216 -18.86 2.03 -5.72
C ASP A 216 -18.24 1.15 -4.63
N ARG A 217 -19.08 0.37 -3.96
CA ARG A 217 -18.69 -0.54 -2.86
C ARG A 217 -17.65 -1.58 -3.24
N ARG A 218 -17.41 -1.80 -4.53
CA ARG A 218 -16.42 -2.74 -5.05
C ARG A 218 -15.02 -2.12 -5.12
N LEU A 219 -14.92 -0.79 -5.03
CA LEU A 219 -13.65 -0.08 -5.00
C LEU A 219 -13.19 0.13 -3.55
N ALA A 220 -11.88 -0.03 -3.33
CA ALA A 220 -11.23 0.28 -2.07
C ALA A 220 -10.03 1.17 -2.34
N ALA A 221 -9.80 2.19 -1.49
CA ALA A 221 -8.75 3.18 -1.66
C ALA A 221 -7.38 2.56 -1.89
N VAL A 222 -7.02 1.55 -1.08
CA VAL A 222 -5.75 0.82 -1.22
C VAL A 222 -5.60 0.16 -2.59
N ARG A 223 -6.66 -0.49 -3.10
CA ARG A 223 -6.61 -1.25 -4.35
C ARG A 223 -6.54 -0.33 -5.56
N VAL A 224 -7.21 0.83 -5.50
CA VAL A 224 -7.07 1.86 -6.53
C VAL A 224 -5.66 2.44 -6.54
N ARG A 225 -5.08 2.75 -5.38
CA ARG A 225 -3.70 3.25 -5.29
C ARG A 225 -2.70 2.24 -5.86
N ASN A 226 -2.86 0.95 -5.53
CA ASN A 226 -1.99 -0.10 -6.04
C ASN A 226 -2.16 -0.27 -7.56
N ALA A 227 -3.40 -0.31 -8.06
CA ALA A 227 -3.69 -0.35 -9.48
C ALA A 227 -3.02 0.81 -10.26
N VAL A 228 -3.10 2.03 -9.74
CA VAL A 228 -2.48 3.22 -10.35
C VAL A 228 -0.96 3.12 -10.34
N ALA A 229 -0.36 2.62 -9.26
CA ALA A 229 1.07 2.41 -9.16
C ALA A 229 1.58 1.38 -10.20
N PHE A 230 0.78 0.37 -10.56
CA PHE A 230 1.15 -0.64 -11.56
C PHE A 230 1.09 -0.15 -13.01
N VAL A 231 0.28 0.88 -13.29
CA VAL A 231 0.01 1.34 -14.67
C VAL A 231 0.92 2.51 -15.08
N ASP A 232 1.79 2.98 -14.17
CA ASP A 232 2.66 4.15 -14.35
C ASP A 232 1.90 5.33 -14.97
N ALA A 233 0.88 5.80 -14.25
CA ALA A 233 0.00 6.87 -14.71
C ALA A 233 0.80 8.17 -14.91
N GLY A 234 1.06 8.51 -16.18
CA GLY A 234 1.67 9.78 -16.54
C GLY A 234 0.80 11.00 -16.18
N PRO A 235 1.30 12.23 -16.40
CA PRO A 235 0.59 13.46 -16.04
C PRO A 235 -0.75 13.65 -16.78
N ALA A 236 -0.98 12.93 -17.88
CA ALA A 236 -2.24 12.92 -18.61
C ALA A 236 -3.30 11.96 -18.01
N GLY A 237 -2.95 11.20 -16.98
CA GLY A 237 -3.79 10.11 -16.45
C GLY A 237 -3.57 8.79 -17.22
N ILE A 238 -4.56 7.91 -17.14
CA ILE A 238 -4.52 6.56 -17.73
C ILE A 238 -5.31 6.59 -19.04
N ILE A 239 -4.62 6.36 -20.16
CA ILE A 239 -5.22 6.42 -21.52
C ILE A 239 -6.20 5.27 -21.76
N GLY A 240 -5.92 4.09 -21.21
CA GLY A 240 -6.75 2.89 -21.36
C GLY A 240 -7.67 2.62 -20.17
N ASP A 241 -8.07 1.37 -20.04
CA ASP A 241 -8.81 0.88 -18.89
C ASP A 241 -7.92 0.81 -17.64
N LEU A 242 -8.47 1.19 -16.49
CA LEU A 242 -7.84 0.95 -15.19
C LEU A 242 -8.43 -0.31 -14.57
N LEU A 243 -7.60 -1.34 -14.43
CA LEU A 243 -7.97 -2.57 -13.73
C LEU A 243 -7.70 -2.41 -12.24
N VAL A 244 -8.69 -2.72 -11.39
CA VAL A 244 -8.60 -2.61 -9.93
C VAL A 244 -8.99 -3.96 -9.32
N SER A 245 -8.19 -4.49 -8.40
CA SER A 245 -8.53 -5.73 -7.71
C SER A 245 -9.79 -5.53 -6.85
N GLY A 246 -10.68 -6.51 -6.84
CA GLY A 246 -11.90 -6.49 -6.03
C GLY A 246 -11.62 -6.62 -4.54
N VAL A 247 -12.59 -6.20 -3.70
CA VAL A 247 -12.46 -6.20 -2.24
C VAL A 247 -12.21 -7.58 -1.60
N ALA A 248 -12.50 -8.66 -2.32
CA ALA A 248 -12.22 -10.03 -1.88
C ALA A 248 -10.78 -10.49 -2.15
N ALA A 249 -10.04 -9.82 -3.04
CA ALA A 249 -8.65 -10.15 -3.35
C ALA A 249 -7.69 -9.57 -2.29
N PRO A 250 -6.53 -10.20 -2.03
CA PRO A 250 -5.46 -9.61 -1.23
C PRO A 250 -5.13 -8.19 -1.71
N GLU A 251 -4.81 -7.29 -0.78
CA GLU A 251 -4.68 -5.85 -1.06
C GLU A 251 -3.55 -5.52 -2.04
N ASP A 252 -2.51 -6.36 -2.06
CA ASP A 252 -1.31 -6.30 -2.89
C ASP A 252 -1.45 -7.02 -4.24
N THR A 253 -2.63 -7.58 -4.55
CA THR A 253 -2.87 -8.28 -5.82
C THR A 253 -2.71 -7.33 -7.00
N ASP A 254 -1.76 -7.63 -7.91
CA ASP A 254 -1.68 -6.97 -9.21
C ASP A 254 -2.94 -7.31 -10.03
N PRO A 255 -3.76 -6.31 -10.40
CA PRO A 255 -4.96 -6.55 -11.18
C PRO A 255 -4.67 -6.86 -12.66
N ARG A 256 -3.41 -6.72 -13.11
CA ARG A 256 -3.01 -6.99 -14.48
C ARG A 256 -2.93 -8.49 -14.75
N PRO A 257 -3.39 -8.93 -15.92
CA PRO A 257 -3.28 -10.32 -16.31
C PRO A 257 -1.85 -10.81 -16.54
N GLY A 258 -1.34 -11.65 -15.64
CA GLY A 258 -0.42 -12.74 -16.01
C GLY A 258 -1.16 -14.01 -16.48
N LEU A 259 -2.49 -14.07 -16.29
CA LEU A 259 -3.32 -15.29 -16.47
C LEU A 259 -4.64 -15.08 -17.22
N PHE A 260 -4.94 -13.87 -17.69
CA PHE A 260 -6.17 -13.60 -18.44
C PHE A 260 -5.84 -13.41 -19.92
N SER A 261 -6.19 -14.40 -20.73
CA SER A 261 -6.48 -14.12 -22.13
C SER A 261 -7.80 -13.34 -22.16
N PRO A 262 -7.83 -12.08 -22.64
CA PRO A 262 -9.10 -11.44 -22.91
C PRO A 262 -9.86 -12.32 -23.92
N PRO A 263 -11.18 -12.51 -23.78
CA PRO A 263 -11.96 -13.14 -24.83
C PRO A 263 -11.75 -12.35 -26.11
N SER A 264 -11.27 -13.03 -27.15
CA SER A 264 -10.96 -12.47 -28.47
C SER A 264 -12.14 -11.64 -28.98
N GLY A 265 -11.99 -10.32 -29.06
CA GLY A 265 -13.03 -9.45 -29.62
C GLY A 265 -12.96 -7.96 -29.26
N TYR A 266 -12.28 -7.58 -28.17
CA TYR A 266 -12.12 -6.17 -27.81
C TYR A 266 -10.77 -5.64 -28.32
N VAL A 267 -10.78 -5.07 -29.52
CA VAL A 267 -9.66 -4.28 -30.03
C VAL A 267 -9.81 -2.86 -29.50
N ASP A 268 -8.84 -2.44 -28.68
CA ASP A 268 -8.65 -1.04 -28.27
C ASP A 268 -8.35 -0.19 -29.51
N GLY A 269 -9.34 0.57 -29.95
CA GLY A 269 -9.13 1.69 -30.86
C GLY A 269 -9.15 2.99 -30.07
N LEU A 270 -8.07 3.77 -30.16
CA LEU A 270 -8.01 5.17 -29.70
C LEU A 270 -9.22 5.93 -30.26
N ARG A 271 -10.07 6.47 -29.36
CA ARG A 271 -11.24 7.25 -29.73
C ARG A 271 -10.96 8.75 -29.52
N PRO A 272 -10.91 9.57 -30.59
CA PRO A 272 -10.67 11.02 -30.50
C PRO A 272 -11.64 11.76 -29.58
N GLU A 273 -12.85 11.23 -29.38
CA GLU A 273 -13.90 11.78 -28.52
C GLU A 273 -13.53 11.73 -27.02
N VAL A 274 -12.63 10.81 -26.64
CA VAL A 274 -12.20 10.59 -25.25
C VAL A 274 -11.16 11.62 -24.83
N ASP A 275 -10.26 12.03 -25.74
CA ASP A 275 -9.27 13.08 -25.49
C ASP A 275 -9.94 14.43 -25.18
N ASP A 276 -11.01 14.78 -25.88
CA ASP A 276 -11.74 16.03 -25.64
C ASP A 276 -12.53 16.03 -24.32
N ALA A 277 -12.98 14.88 -23.85
CA ALA A 277 -13.64 14.74 -22.55
C ALA A 277 -12.61 14.78 -21.41
N LEU A 278 -11.47 14.11 -21.58
CA LEU A 278 -10.34 14.10 -20.66
C LEU A 278 -9.76 15.51 -20.49
N MET A 279 -9.51 16.22 -21.60
CA MET A 279 -8.96 17.57 -21.58
C MET A 279 -9.95 18.62 -21.03
N ARG A 280 -11.26 18.37 -21.10
CA ARG A 280 -12.27 19.19 -20.41
C ARG A 280 -12.31 18.92 -18.91
N ALA A 281 -12.22 17.65 -18.49
CA ALA A 281 -12.17 17.29 -17.07
C ALA A 281 -10.91 17.83 -16.38
N LEU A 282 -9.74 17.80 -17.03
CA LEU A 282 -8.49 18.34 -16.49
C LEU A 282 -8.46 19.88 -16.42
N ARG A 283 -9.38 20.59 -17.10
CA ARG A 283 -9.47 22.06 -17.12
C ARG A 283 -10.56 22.65 -16.22
N ASP A 284 -11.39 21.85 -15.57
CA ASP A 284 -12.38 22.39 -14.62
C ASP A 284 -11.63 22.89 -13.36
N PRO A 285 -11.73 24.18 -13.00
CA PRO A 285 -11.07 24.73 -11.81
C PRO A 285 -11.62 24.18 -10.48
N ARG A 286 -12.67 23.35 -10.52
CA ARG A 286 -13.13 22.53 -9.37
C ARG A 286 -12.40 21.18 -9.26
N ILE A 287 -11.56 20.85 -10.24
CA ILE A 287 -10.79 19.60 -10.35
C ILE A 287 -9.31 19.80 -9.98
N ASN A 288 -8.80 21.05 -9.98
CA ASN A 288 -7.48 21.44 -9.44
C ASN A 288 -7.59 22.05 -8.03
#